data_AF-A0A5C8ALV2-F1
#
_entry.id   AF-A0A5C8ALV2-F1
#
_cell.length_a   1.000
_cell.length_b   1.000
_cell.length_c   1.000
_cell.angle_alpha   90.00
_cell.angle_beta   90.00
_cell.angle_gamma   90.00
#
_symmetry.space_group_name_H-M   'P 1'
#
loop_
_entity.id
_entity.type
_entity.pdbx_description
1 polymer ?
#
loop_
_entity_poly.entity_id
_entity_poly.type
_entity_poly.pdbx_seq_one_letter_code
_entity_poly.pdbx_strand_id
1 'polypeptide(L)'
;MGNQQALKSKLNSLLATYQVHYQNLRSLHWNVKGPNFFELHLKYEELYTRTQIIIDDLAERLLTLEITPLHRFIDYLEVSKIAENPLIADGREGMSYILDAQKTLIGLEREILVLSGDLDDDGTNAMMSDLIREKEKTNWMFSAWLNKK
;
A
#
# COMPACT_ATOMS: atom_id res chain seq x y z
N MET A 1 6.55 -7.63 25.98
CA MET A 1 5.10 -7.49 25.75
C MET A 1 4.73 -6.27 24.89
N GLY A 2 5.44 -5.12 24.98
CA GLY A 2 5.13 -3.92 24.17
C GLY A 2 5.33 -4.08 22.65
N ASN A 3 6.50 -4.55 22.21
CA ASN A 3 6.85 -4.56 20.79
C ASN A 3 6.04 -5.57 19.96
N GLN A 4 5.70 -6.75 20.51
CA GLN A 4 4.91 -7.75 19.77
C GLN A 4 3.47 -7.30 19.53
N GLN A 5 2.84 -6.66 20.54
CA GLN A 5 1.52 -6.06 20.37
C GLN A 5 1.56 -4.87 19.41
N ALA A 6 2.64 -4.08 19.44
CA ALA A 6 2.85 -3.00 18.48
C ALA A 6 2.99 -3.53 17.05
N LEU A 7 3.78 -4.58 16.82
CA LEU A 7 3.95 -5.23 15.52
C LEU A 7 2.60 -5.73 14.98
N LYS A 8 1.82 -6.42 15.81
CA LYS A 8 0.46 -6.88 15.48
C LYS A 8 -0.45 -5.73 15.01
N SER A 9 -0.46 -4.63 15.76
CA SER A 9 -1.28 -3.45 15.45
C SER A 9 -0.83 -2.81 14.13
N LYS A 10 0.49 -2.68 13.92
CA LYS A 10 1.07 -2.07 12.72
C LYS A 10 0.85 -2.89 11.46
N LEU A 11 1.00 -4.21 11.53
CA LEU A 11 0.72 -5.11 10.40
C LEU A 11 -0.76 -5.03 9.97
N ASN A 12 -1.71 -5.01 10.93
CA ASN A 12 -3.12 -4.81 10.61
C ASN A 12 -3.43 -3.42 10.06
N SER A 13 -2.77 -2.37 10.56
CA SER A 13 -2.89 -1.01 10.00
C SER A 13 -2.34 -0.95 8.57
N LEU A 14 -1.23 -1.64 8.27
CA LEU A 14 -0.68 -1.75 6.92
C LEU A 14 -1.64 -2.52 5.99
N LEU A 15 -2.16 -3.66 6.42
CA LEU A 15 -3.17 -4.43 5.68
C LEU A 15 -4.40 -3.59 5.34
N ALA A 16 -4.96 -2.90 6.33
CA ALA A 16 -6.11 -2.00 6.12
C ALA A 16 -5.78 -0.86 5.15
N THR A 17 -4.57 -0.29 5.27
CA THR A 17 -4.12 0.80 4.39
C THR A 17 -3.98 0.33 2.94
N TYR A 18 -3.47 -0.88 2.72
CA TYR A 18 -3.42 -1.49 1.39
C TYR A 18 -4.81 -1.81 0.84
N GLN A 19 -5.75 -2.28 1.66
CA GLN A 19 -7.14 -2.54 1.25
C GLN A 19 -7.84 -1.28 0.73
N VAL A 20 -7.72 -0.16 1.44
CA VAL A 20 -8.27 1.12 0.98
C VAL A 20 -7.53 1.60 -0.27
N HIS A 21 -6.20 1.47 -0.31
CA HIS A 21 -5.40 1.85 -1.48
C HIS A 21 -5.78 1.04 -2.74
N TYR A 22 -6.01 -0.27 -2.60
CA TYR A 22 -6.47 -1.15 -3.68
C TYR A 22 -7.76 -0.64 -4.32
N GLN A 23 -8.76 -0.32 -3.49
CA GLN A 23 -10.03 0.20 -4.00
C GLN A 23 -9.86 1.56 -4.66
N ASN A 24 -8.99 2.42 -4.12
CA ASN A 24 -8.67 3.71 -4.72
C ASN A 24 -7.97 3.57 -6.08
N LEU A 25 -7.08 2.59 -6.26
CA LEU A 25 -6.45 2.28 -7.55
C LEU A 25 -7.49 1.79 -8.57
N ARG A 26 -8.48 0.98 -8.16
CA ARG A 26 -9.61 0.60 -9.03
C ARG A 26 -10.45 1.80 -9.41
N SER A 27 -10.70 2.71 -8.47
CA SER A 27 -11.39 3.98 -8.74
C SER A 27 -10.66 4.77 -9.84
N LEU A 28 -9.32 4.88 -9.77
CA LEU A 28 -8.52 5.51 -10.84
C LEU A 28 -8.64 4.76 -12.18
N HIS A 29 -8.51 3.43 -12.16
CA HIS A 29 -8.62 2.59 -13.35
C HIS A 29 -9.96 2.76 -14.08
N TRP A 30 -11.07 2.82 -13.34
CA TRP A 30 -12.41 2.96 -13.93
C TRP A 30 -12.69 4.36 -14.46
N ASN A 31 -12.13 5.39 -13.81
CA ASN A 31 -12.58 6.77 -14.01
C ASN A 31 -11.59 7.66 -14.77
N VAL A 32 -10.38 7.19 -15.06
CA VAL A 32 -9.37 7.95 -15.81
C VAL A 32 -9.90 8.40 -17.17
N LYS A 33 -9.59 9.64 -17.55
CA LYS A 33 -9.95 10.25 -18.83
C LYS A 33 -8.75 11.03 -19.39
N GLY A 34 -8.83 11.37 -20.67
CA GLY A 34 -7.84 12.23 -21.33
C GLY A 34 -6.86 11.47 -22.23
N PRO A 35 -5.84 12.18 -22.77
CA PRO A 35 -4.99 11.67 -23.84
C PRO A 35 -4.13 10.46 -23.45
N ASN A 36 -3.85 10.28 -22.15
CA ASN A 36 -3.09 9.13 -21.63
C ASN A 36 -3.99 7.96 -21.17
N PHE A 37 -5.28 7.96 -21.53
CA PHE A 37 -6.25 6.96 -21.05
C PHE A 37 -5.74 5.53 -21.17
N PHE A 38 -5.33 5.09 -22.36
CA PHE A 38 -4.95 3.69 -22.60
C PHE A 38 -3.72 3.26 -21.77
N GLU A 39 -2.75 4.16 -21.61
CA GLU A 39 -1.55 3.90 -20.81
C GLU A 39 -1.87 3.83 -19.32
N LEU A 40 -2.59 4.83 -18.80
CA LEU A 40 -2.90 4.93 -17.38
C LEU A 40 -3.91 3.89 -16.93
N HIS A 41 -4.90 3.56 -17.75
CA HIS A 41 -5.88 2.51 -17.47
C HIS A 41 -5.18 1.17 -17.21
N LEU A 42 -4.26 0.77 -18.09
CA LEU A 42 -3.46 -0.45 -17.92
C LEU A 42 -2.48 -0.35 -16.75
N LYS A 43 -1.85 0.81 -16.55
CA LYS A 43 -0.92 1.02 -15.42
C LYS A 43 -1.63 0.90 -14.07
N TYR A 44 -2.84 1.45 -13.93
CA TYR A 44 -3.61 1.30 -12.69
C TYR A 44 -4.05 -0.13 -12.44
N GLU A 45 -4.29 -0.92 -13.50
CA GLU A 45 -4.56 -2.36 -13.39
C GLU A 45 -3.37 -3.17 -12.90
N GLU A 46 -2.18 -2.91 -13.45
CA GLU A 46 -0.93 -3.49 -12.95
C GLU A 46 -0.77 -3.21 -11.45
N LEU A 47 -1.03 -1.97 -11.02
CA LEU A 47 -0.87 -1.56 -9.62
C LEU A 47 -1.90 -2.19 -8.69
N TYR A 48 -3.19 -2.21 -9.05
CA TYR A 48 -4.19 -2.84 -8.17
C TYR A 48 -3.97 -4.35 -8.10
N THR A 49 -3.49 -4.97 -9.19
CA THR A 49 -3.24 -6.42 -9.23
C THR A 49 -2.06 -6.77 -8.34
N ARG A 50 -0.97 -5.98 -8.41
CA ARG A 50 0.15 -6.14 -7.47
C ARG A 50 -0.29 -5.91 -6.03
N THR A 51 -1.10 -4.89 -5.78
CA THR A 51 -1.61 -4.59 -4.43
C THR A 51 -2.45 -5.73 -3.87
N GLN A 52 -3.28 -6.38 -4.70
CA GLN A 52 -4.06 -7.56 -4.29
C GLN A 52 -3.17 -8.69 -3.78
N ILE A 53 -2.02 -8.94 -4.44
CA ILE A 53 -1.04 -9.94 -3.99
C ILE A 53 -0.45 -9.54 -2.64
N ILE A 54 -0.05 -8.27 -2.48
CA ILE A 54 0.52 -7.77 -1.21
C ILE A 54 -0.47 -7.92 -0.05
N ILE A 55 -1.77 -7.67 -0.29
CA ILE A 55 -2.83 -7.83 0.71
C ILE A 55 -2.89 -9.27 1.20
N ASP A 56 -2.83 -10.23 0.28
CA ASP A 56 -2.86 -11.66 0.60
C ASP A 56 -1.61 -12.07 1.40
N ASP A 57 -0.42 -11.71 0.89
CA ASP A 57 0.85 -11.96 1.58
C ASP A 57 0.84 -11.40 3.01
N LEU A 58 0.27 -10.20 3.23
CA LEU A 58 0.17 -9.57 4.56
C LEU A 58 -0.81 -10.32 5.47
N ALA A 59 -1.96 -10.72 4.94
CA ALA A 59 -2.95 -11.48 5.70
C ALA A 59 -2.41 -12.86 6.11
N GLU A 60 -1.73 -13.55 5.20
CA GLU A 60 -1.06 -14.81 5.48
C GLU A 60 0.12 -14.64 6.45
N ARG A 61 0.87 -13.52 6.35
CA ARG A 61 1.92 -13.20 7.33
C ARG A 61 1.35 -13.00 8.72
N LEU A 62 0.24 -12.28 8.85
CA LEU A 62 -0.47 -12.14 10.13
C LEU A 62 -0.88 -13.50 10.69
N LEU A 63 -1.48 -14.38 9.87
CA LEU A 63 -1.86 -15.73 10.28
C LEU A 63 -0.66 -16.59 10.69
N THR A 64 0.47 -16.48 9.98
CA THR A 64 1.73 -17.16 10.31
C THR A 64 2.26 -16.76 11.69
N LEU A 65 1.98 -15.53 12.12
CA LEU A 65 2.32 -15.01 13.44
C LEU A 65 1.22 -15.27 14.49
N GLU A 66 0.23 -16.12 14.18
CA GLU A 66 -0.95 -16.42 15.00
C GLU A 66 -1.82 -15.18 15.29
N ILE A 67 -1.83 -14.22 14.37
CA ILE A 67 -2.60 -12.99 14.44
C ILE A 67 -3.77 -13.06 13.46
N THR A 68 -4.98 -12.78 13.94
CA THR A 68 -6.14 -12.62 13.06
C THR A 68 -6.03 -11.34 12.22
N PRO A 69 -6.06 -11.44 10.88
CA PRO A 69 -6.10 -10.27 10.02
C PRO A 69 -7.46 -9.57 10.09
N LEU A 70 -7.46 -8.24 10.01
CA LEU A 70 -8.68 -7.47 9.77
C LEU A 70 -9.30 -7.89 8.43
N HIS A 71 -10.62 -7.99 8.39
CA HIS A 71 -11.37 -8.56 7.26
C HIS A 71 -12.69 -7.83 6.96
N ARG A 72 -13.06 -6.80 7.73
CA ARG A 72 -14.30 -6.04 7.54
C ARG A 72 -13.98 -4.65 7.03
N PHE A 73 -14.76 -4.17 6.07
CA PHE A 73 -14.58 -2.82 5.52
C PHE A 73 -14.62 -1.72 6.58
N ILE A 74 -15.54 -1.80 7.55
CA ILE A 74 -15.62 -0.81 8.62
C ILE A 74 -14.33 -0.74 9.45
N ASP A 75 -13.71 -1.89 9.73
CA ASP A 75 -12.46 -1.95 10.47
C ASP A 75 -11.30 -1.37 9.63
N TYR A 76 -11.29 -1.65 8.32
CA TYR A 76 -10.30 -1.06 7.41
C TYR A 76 -10.38 0.47 7.38
N LEU A 77 -11.59 1.01 7.27
CA LEU A 77 -11.82 2.45 7.22
C LEU A 77 -11.46 3.15 8.54
N GLU A 78 -11.60 2.46 9.67
CA GLU A 78 -11.23 3.01 10.98
C GLU A 78 -9.71 3.13 11.18
N VAL A 79 -8.93 2.17 10.65
CA VAL A 79 -7.49 2.06 10.98
C VAL A 79 -6.53 2.40 9.84
N SER A 80 -7.02 2.49 8.60
CA SER A 80 -6.23 2.85 7.43
C SER A 80 -5.57 4.23 7.61
N LYS A 81 -4.34 4.39 7.09
CA LYS A 81 -3.66 5.69 6.98
C LYS A 81 -3.89 6.40 5.65
N ILE A 82 -4.65 5.77 4.76
CA ILE A 82 -5.10 6.32 3.49
C ILE A 82 -6.62 6.41 3.53
N ALA A 83 -7.17 7.58 3.21
CA ALA A 83 -8.61 7.74 3.04
C ALA A 83 -9.06 7.27 1.65
N GLU A 84 -10.34 6.96 1.51
CA GLU A 84 -10.98 6.77 0.20
C GLU A 84 -10.78 8.02 -0.66
N ASN A 85 -10.43 7.83 -1.92
CA ASN A 85 -10.27 8.95 -2.84
C ASN A 85 -11.64 9.47 -3.32
N PRO A 86 -11.78 10.79 -3.55
CA PRO A 86 -12.88 11.28 -4.35
C PRO A 86 -12.74 10.78 -5.80
N LEU A 87 -13.73 11.07 -6.64
CA LEU A 87 -13.62 10.82 -8.07
C LEU A 87 -12.45 11.60 -8.67
N ILE A 88 -11.39 10.89 -9.07
CA ILE A 88 -10.23 11.44 -9.77
C ILE A 88 -10.22 10.88 -11.19
N ALA A 89 -10.45 11.75 -12.18
CA ALA A 89 -10.41 11.39 -13.60
C ALA A 89 -9.16 11.91 -14.32
N ASP A 90 -8.49 12.92 -13.77
CA ASP A 90 -7.27 13.47 -14.34
C ASP A 90 -6.06 12.57 -14.05
N GLY A 91 -5.29 12.27 -15.09
CA GLY A 91 -4.13 11.38 -14.97
C GLY A 91 -3.02 11.91 -14.08
N ARG A 92 -2.76 13.22 -14.07
CA ARG A 92 -1.70 13.81 -13.23
C ARG A 92 -2.10 13.88 -11.76
N GLU A 93 -3.36 14.13 -11.49
CA GLU A 93 -3.94 14.04 -10.16
C GLU A 93 -3.87 12.58 -9.64
N GLY A 94 -4.29 11.61 -10.46
CA GLY A 94 -4.22 10.19 -10.11
C GLY A 94 -2.80 9.72 -9.81
N MET A 95 -1.81 10.11 -10.63
CA MET A 95 -0.40 9.80 -10.40
C MET A 95 0.15 10.49 -9.15
N SER A 96 -0.29 11.72 -8.85
CA SER A 96 0.12 12.41 -7.62
C SER A 96 -0.47 11.73 -6.38
N TYR A 97 -1.73 11.32 -6.43
CA TYR A 97 -2.35 10.49 -5.40
C TYR A 97 -1.55 9.21 -5.12
N ILE A 98 -1.13 8.49 -6.17
CA ILE A 98 -0.35 7.26 -6.01
C ILE A 98 0.98 7.54 -5.30
N LEU A 99 1.71 8.59 -5.69
CA LEU A 99 2.96 8.96 -5.03
C LEU A 99 2.77 9.25 -3.54
N ASP A 100 1.71 9.96 -3.17
CA ASP A 100 1.46 10.30 -1.76
C ASP A 100 1.00 9.07 -0.95
N ALA A 101 0.17 8.21 -1.55
CA ALA A 101 -0.18 6.91 -0.98
C ALA A 101 1.06 6.03 -0.75
N GLN A 102 1.96 5.95 -1.74
CA GLN A 102 3.20 5.20 -1.65
C GLN A 102 4.13 5.69 -0.54
N LYS A 103 4.24 7.02 -0.33
CA LYS A 103 5.00 7.58 0.79
C LYS A 103 4.43 7.14 2.14
N THR A 104 3.11 7.15 2.28
CA THR A 104 2.42 6.68 3.49
C THR A 104 2.70 5.19 3.74
N LEU A 105 2.59 4.36 2.70
CA LEU A 105 2.88 2.92 2.79
C LEU A 105 4.33 2.64 3.17
N ILE A 106 5.30 3.31 2.52
CA ILE A 106 6.73 3.19 2.87
C ILE A 106 6.98 3.60 4.34
N GLY A 107 6.30 4.64 4.83
CA GLY A 107 6.39 5.06 6.22
C GLY A 107 5.98 3.95 7.20
N LEU A 108 4.81 3.34 6.96
CA LEU A 108 4.33 2.21 7.75
C LEU A 108 5.26 1.00 7.70
N GLU A 109 5.76 0.67 6.50
CA GLU A 109 6.67 -0.46 6.30
C GLU A 109 8.00 -0.26 7.00
N ARG A 110 8.54 0.96 7.02
CA ARG A 110 9.78 1.27 7.76
C ARG A 110 9.59 1.13 9.27
N GLU A 111 8.43 1.52 9.80
CA GLU A 111 8.12 1.28 11.22
C GLU A 111 8.06 -0.23 11.53
N ILE A 112 7.43 -1.02 10.67
CA ILE A 112 7.35 -2.48 10.83
C ILE A 112 8.72 -3.13 10.65
N LEU A 113 9.55 -2.64 9.72
CA LEU A 113 10.90 -3.11 9.48
C LEU A 113 11.76 -2.99 10.75
N VAL A 114 11.72 -1.83 11.42
CA VAL A 114 12.43 -1.62 12.69
C VAL A 114 11.89 -2.57 13.76
N LEU A 115 10.56 -2.63 13.96
CA LEU A 115 9.94 -3.47 14.98
C LEU A 115 10.22 -4.97 14.79
N SER A 116 10.19 -5.44 13.54
CA SER A 116 10.50 -6.84 13.21
C SER A 116 11.97 -7.15 13.42
N GLY A 117 12.87 -6.22 13.12
CA GLY A 117 14.30 -6.35 13.43
C GLY A 117 14.57 -6.45 14.94
N ASP A 118 13.92 -5.61 15.75
CA ASP A 118 14.03 -5.66 17.22
C ASP A 118 13.47 -6.95 17.85
N LEU A 119 12.68 -7.71 17.09
CA LEU A 119 12.02 -8.95 17.52
C LEU A 119 12.64 -10.20 16.89
N ASP A 120 13.74 -10.06 16.13
CA ASP A 120 14.35 -11.14 15.34
C ASP A 120 13.35 -11.85 14.41
N ASP A 121 12.35 -11.11 13.91
CA ASP A 121 11.36 -11.57 12.94
C ASP A 121 11.86 -11.32 11.51
N ASP A 122 12.78 -12.17 11.07
CA ASP A 122 13.41 -12.09 9.74
C ASP A 122 12.40 -12.15 8.59
N GLY A 123 11.32 -12.93 8.74
CA GLY A 123 10.31 -13.11 7.70
C GLY A 123 9.52 -11.84 7.44
N THR A 124 9.06 -11.16 8.49
CA THR A 124 8.39 -9.86 8.35
C THR A 124 9.39 -8.79 7.90
N ASN A 125 10.61 -8.82 8.42
CA ASN A 125 11.64 -7.85 8.08
C ASN A 125 12.00 -7.89 6.58
N ALA A 126 12.24 -9.08 6.03
CA ALA A 126 12.51 -9.28 4.62
C ALA A 126 11.34 -8.79 3.74
N MET A 127 10.11 -9.14 4.11
CA MET A 127 8.91 -8.69 3.41
C MET A 127 8.83 -7.15 3.33
N MET A 128 9.05 -6.46 4.45
CA MET A 128 9.03 -4.99 4.48
C MET A 128 10.14 -4.39 3.61
N SER A 129 11.35 -4.95 3.69
CA SER A 129 12.49 -4.50 2.88
C SER A 129 12.21 -4.58 1.38
N ASP A 130 11.65 -5.71 0.92
CA ASP A 130 11.32 -5.92 -0.49
C ASP A 130 10.21 -4.97 -0.96
N LEU A 131 9.17 -4.81 -0.15
CA LEU A 131 8.09 -3.88 -0.42
C LEU A 131 8.61 -2.44 -0.55
N ILE A 132 9.45 -1.98 0.38
CA ILE A 132 10.03 -0.63 0.36
C ILE A 132 10.84 -0.44 -0.93
N ARG A 133 11.72 -1.38 -1.26
CA ARG A 133 12.58 -1.33 -2.45
C ARG A 133 11.76 -1.28 -3.74
N GLU A 134 10.72 -2.10 -3.85
CA GLU A 134 9.79 -2.10 -4.99
C GLU A 134 9.16 -0.72 -5.18
N LYS A 135 8.67 -0.13 -4.08
CA LYS A 135 7.98 1.15 -4.09
C LYS A 135 8.88 2.35 -4.34
N GLU A 136 10.10 2.35 -3.82
CA GLU A 136 11.10 3.37 -4.13
C GLU A 136 11.42 3.41 -5.64
N LYS A 137 11.51 2.23 -6.28
CA LYS A 137 11.68 2.13 -7.73
C LYS A 137 10.47 2.67 -8.49
N THR A 138 9.24 2.30 -8.11
CA THR A 138 8.04 2.81 -8.80
C THR A 138 7.84 4.31 -8.58
N ASN A 139 8.17 4.82 -7.39
CA ASN A 139 8.10 6.25 -7.08
C ASN A 139 9.03 7.07 -7.97
N TRP A 140 10.24 6.58 -8.26
CA TRP A 140 11.12 7.22 -9.25
C TRP A 140 10.45 7.32 -10.63
N MET A 141 9.85 6.23 -11.11
CA MET A 141 9.18 6.21 -12.41
C MET A 141 7.99 7.18 -12.45
N PHE A 142 7.20 7.26 -11.39
CA PHE A 142 6.04 8.16 -11.29
C PHE A 142 6.45 9.63 -11.15
N SER A 143 7.49 9.92 -10.38
CA SER A 143 8.07 11.26 -10.31
C SER A 143 8.60 11.72 -11.67
N ALA A 144 9.27 10.83 -12.40
CA ALA A 144 9.72 11.11 -13.76
C ALA A 144 8.55 11.41 -14.71
N TRP A 145 7.47 10.61 -14.66
CA TRP A 145 6.26 10.84 -15.46
C TRP A 145 5.59 12.18 -15.12
N LEU A 146 5.56 12.56 -13.84
CA LEU A 146 5.03 13.84 -13.37
C LEU A 146 5.97 15.03 -13.61
N ASN A 147 7.20 14.79 -14.04
CA ASN A 147 8.28 15.78 -14.10
C ASN A 147 8.52 16.47 -12.74
N LYS A 148 8.54 15.66 -11.66
CA LYS A 148 8.89 16.08 -10.30
C LYS A 148 10.29 15.55 -9.96
N LYS A 149 11.07 16.35 -9.22
CA LYS A 149 12.38 15.94 -8.66
C LYS A 149 12.21 15.21 -7.35
#